data_AF-M7NVK4-F1
#
_entry.id   AF-M7NVK4-F1
#
_cell.length_a   1.000
_cell.length_b   1.000
_cell.length_c   1.000
_cell.angle_alpha   90.00
_cell.angle_beta   90.00
_cell.angle_gamma   90.00
#
_symmetry.space_group_name_H-M   'P 1'
#
loop_
_entity.id
_entity.type
_entity.pdbx_description
1 polymer ?
#
loop_
_entity_poly.entity_id
_entity_poly.type
_entity_poly.pdbx_seq_one_letter_code
_entity_poly.pdbx_strand_id
1 'polypeptide(L)'
;MKIRDIKTVYEIMKDSTHMQIIWIGFLVAPFVVGAWFDLFDRIPFLQKHKLFTLIAVLVAFLLMQIVALVFDARDKKKKLLLSKIVGYMAANNYQIVRFSTLNEQLGLDIGEKDLIALINTFPDKIRLAQARKKDKNGNYIVGPNGTEQMENAIGTLA
;
A
#
# COMPACT_ATOMS: atom_id res chain seq x y z
N MET A 1 -4.14 -4.82 -37.38
CA MET A 1 -4.88 -5.32 -36.19
C MET A 1 -4.78 -4.23 -35.13
N LYS A 2 -5.90 -3.59 -34.80
CA LYS A 2 -5.92 -2.23 -34.22
C LYS A 2 -5.97 -2.31 -32.68
N ILE A 3 -5.27 -1.36 -32.06
CA ILE A 3 -5.04 -1.08 -30.63
C ILE A 3 -6.29 -1.19 -29.69
N ARG A 4 -7.49 -1.39 -30.23
CA ARG A 4 -8.72 -1.68 -29.47
C ARG A 4 -8.71 -3.05 -28.79
N ASP A 5 -8.13 -4.08 -29.42
CA ASP A 5 -8.19 -5.45 -28.88
C ASP A 5 -7.49 -5.59 -27.52
N ILE A 6 -6.36 -4.91 -27.32
CA ILE A 6 -5.58 -5.01 -26.07
C ILE A 6 -6.37 -4.41 -24.90
N LYS A 7 -7.06 -3.28 -25.13
CA LYS A 7 -7.86 -2.62 -24.10
C LYS A 7 -9.09 -3.45 -23.75
N THR A 8 -9.75 -4.04 -24.74
CA THR A 8 -10.89 -4.94 -24.54
C THR A 8 -10.47 -6.21 -23.81
N VAL A 9 -9.32 -6.80 -24.15
CA VAL A 9 -8.76 -7.96 -23.44
C VAL A 9 -8.41 -7.61 -21.99
N TYR A 10 -7.88 -6.42 -21.75
CA TYR A 10 -7.60 -5.94 -20.39
C TYR A 10 -8.89 -5.73 -19.57
N GLU A 11 -9.92 -5.11 -20.15
CA GLU A 11 -11.22 -4.93 -19.49
C GLU A 11 -11.90 -6.28 -19.19
N ILE A 12 -11.84 -7.24 -20.12
CA ILE A 12 -12.37 -8.59 -19.91
C ILE A 12 -11.59 -9.31 -18.80
N MET A 13 -10.26 -9.19 -18.76
CA MET A 13 -9.45 -9.78 -17.68
C MET A 13 -9.74 -9.15 -16.32
N LYS A 14 -10.06 -7.85 -16.28
CA LYS A 14 -10.37 -7.12 -15.05
C LYS A 14 -11.68 -7.60 -14.40
N ASP A 15 -12.68 -7.95 -15.21
CA ASP A 15 -14.00 -8.40 -14.73
C ASP A 15 -14.12 -9.92 -14.63
N SER A 16 -13.11 -10.64 -15.11
CA SER A 16 -13.05 -12.11 -15.10
C SER A 16 -12.77 -12.68 -13.70
N THR A 17 -13.40 -13.82 -13.39
CA THR A 17 -13.12 -14.57 -12.15
C THR A 17 -11.68 -15.11 -12.17
N HIS A 18 -11.02 -15.26 -11.02
CA HIS A 18 -9.62 -15.72 -10.95
C HIS A 18 -9.37 -17.03 -11.71
N MET A 19 -10.36 -17.95 -11.72
CA MET A 19 -10.33 -19.17 -12.53
C MET A 19 -10.24 -18.91 -14.04
N GLN A 20 -10.98 -17.94 -14.57
CA GLN A 20 -10.96 -17.59 -15.99
C GLN A 20 -9.60 -17.01 -16.41
N ILE A 21 -8.99 -16.21 -15.53
CA ILE A 21 -7.63 -15.66 -15.75
C ILE A 21 -6.61 -16.80 -15.82
N ILE A 22 -6.72 -17.82 -14.96
CA ILE A 22 -5.83 -18.99 -14.98
C ILE A 22 -6.00 -19.77 -16.29
N TRP A 23 -7.24 -20.01 -16.73
CA TRP A 23 -7.51 -20.72 -17.99
C TRP A 23 -6.97 -19.98 -19.21
N ILE A 24 -7.18 -18.66 -19.29
CA ILE A 24 -6.63 -17.82 -20.37
C ILE A 24 -5.10 -17.86 -20.32
N GLY A 25 -4.51 -17.74 -19.12
CA GLY A 25 -3.07 -17.84 -18.92
C GLY A 25 -2.51 -19.18 -19.40
N PHE A 26 -3.16 -20.29 -19.07
CA PHE A 26 -2.76 -21.63 -19.49
C PHE A 26 -2.83 -21.79 -21.02
N LEU A 27 -3.86 -21.24 -21.67
CA LEU A 27 -4.06 -21.32 -23.11
C LEU A 27 -3.02 -20.48 -23.88
N VAL A 28 -2.59 -19.35 -23.31
CA VAL A 28 -1.61 -18.43 -23.91
C VAL A 28 -0.16 -18.83 -23.57
N ALA A 29 0.08 -19.52 -22.46
CA ALA A 29 1.40 -19.94 -22.01
C ALA A 29 2.27 -20.62 -23.08
N PRO A 30 1.80 -21.64 -23.85
CA PRO A 30 2.65 -22.29 -24.85
C PRO A 30 3.12 -21.34 -25.96
N PHE A 31 2.28 -20.39 -26.38
CA PHE A 31 2.64 -19.39 -27.38
C PHE A 31 3.69 -18.40 -26.86
N VAL A 32 3.53 -17.96 -25.60
CA VAL A 32 4.47 -17.05 -24.95
C VAL A 32 5.82 -17.73 -24.75
N VAL A 33 5.83 -18.97 -24.29
CA VAL A 33 7.06 -19.76 -24.13
C VAL A 33 7.74 -19.94 -25.49
N GLY A 34 7.00 -20.31 -26.53
CA GLY A 34 7.52 -20.42 -27.91
C GLY A 34 8.17 -19.12 -28.40
N ALA A 35 7.51 -17.98 -28.20
CA ALA A 35 8.05 -16.68 -28.60
C ALA A 35 9.35 -16.30 -27.86
N TRP A 36 9.49 -16.68 -26.59
CA TRP A 36 10.73 -16.49 -25.84
C TRP A 36 11.86 -17.38 -26.36
N PHE A 37 11.57 -18.64 -26.68
CA PHE A 37 12.56 -19.52 -27.32
C PHE A 37 13.01 -18.98 -28.67
N ASP A 38 12.08 -18.53 -29.53
CA ASP A 38 12.42 -17.90 -30.81
C ASP A 38 13.30 -16.65 -30.65
N LEU A 39 13.11 -15.88 -29.57
CA LEU A 39 13.95 -14.74 -29.24
C LEU A 39 15.36 -15.17 -28.81
N PHE A 40 15.47 -16.21 -27.99
CA PHE A 40 16.76 -16.74 -27.54
C PHE A 40 17.57 -17.35 -28.68
N ASP A 41 16.91 -17.87 -29.71
CA ASP A 41 17.55 -18.46 -30.90
C ASP A 41 18.24 -17.42 -31.78
N ARG A 42 17.79 -16.17 -31.71
CA ARG A 42 18.39 -15.05 -32.43
C ARG A 42 19.66 -14.51 -31.76
N ILE A 43 19.96 -14.95 -30.54
CA ILE A 43 21.09 -14.45 -29.74
C ILE A 43 22.07 -15.61 -29.50
N PRO A 44 23.26 -15.61 -30.16
CA PRO A 44 24.19 -16.76 -30.15
C PRO A 44 24.62 -17.22 -28.75
N PHE A 45 24.72 -16.29 -27.81
CA PHE A 45 25.07 -16.58 -26.41
C PHE A 45 23.94 -17.28 -25.64
N LEU A 46 22.68 -16.89 -25.90
CA LEU A 46 21.51 -17.44 -25.20
C LEU A 46 21.05 -18.76 -25.81
N GLN A 47 21.35 -19.01 -27.08
CA GLN A 47 20.99 -20.24 -27.79
C GLN A 47 21.56 -21.52 -27.12
N LYS A 48 22.73 -21.45 -26.48
CA LYS A 48 23.30 -22.61 -25.76
C LYS A 48 22.62 -22.86 -24.42
N HIS A 49 21.96 -21.86 -23.84
CA HIS A 49 21.45 -21.90 -22.46
C HIS A 49 19.97 -21.52 -22.37
N LYS A 50 19.20 -21.68 -23.46
CA LYS A 50 17.81 -21.21 -23.60
C LYS A 50 16.92 -21.53 -22.41
N LEU A 51 17.04 -22.74 -21.87
CA LEU A 51 16.24 -23.22 -20.74
C LEU A 51 16.62 -22.47 -19.43
N PHE A 52 17.91 -22.27 -19.18
CA PHE A 52 18.38 -21.45 -18.05
C PHE A 52 18.02 -19.98 -18.21
N THR A 53 18.10 -19.43 -19.43
CA THR A 53 17.68 -18.06 -19.72
C THR A 53 16.18 -17.88 -19.49
N LEU A 54 15.35 -18.83 -19.91
CA LEU A 54 13.91 -18.80 -19.65
C LEU A 54 13.60 -18.82 -18.14
N ILE A 55 14.26 -19.72 -17.40
CA ILE A 55 14.12 -19.79 -15.93
C ILE A 55 14.53 -18.45 -15.29
N ALA A 56 15.66 -17.87 -15.72
CA ALA A 56 16.12 -16.58 -15.21
C ALA A 56 15.10 -15.45 -15.47
N VAL A 57 14.49 -15.41 -16.66
CA VAL A 57 13.42 -14.45 -16.99
C VAL A 57 12.19 -14.66 -16.11
N LEU A 58 11.77 -15.92 -15.90
CA LEU A 58 10.63 -16.24 -15.03
C LEU A 58 10.89 -15.83 -13.58
N VAL A 59 12.09 -16.09 -13.05
CA VAL A 59 12.49 -15.67 -11.70
C VAL A 59 12.50 -14.15 -11.58
N ALA A 60 13.06 -13.43 -12.56
CA ALA A 60 13.05 -11.97 -12.57
C ALA A 60 11.62 -11.41 -12.60
N PHE A 61 10.74 -12.01 -13.39
CA PHE A 61 9.33 -11.62 -13.44
C PHE A 61 8.61 -11.88 -12.11
N LEU A 62 8.87 -13.03 -11.48
CA LEU A 62 8.32 -13.37 -10.18
C LEU A 62 8.79 -12.38 -9.08
N LEU A 63 10.07 -12.02 -9.08
CA LEU A 63 10.60 -11.00 -8.17
C LEU A 63 9.92 -9.64 -8.39
N MET A 64 9.73 -9.23 -9.64
CA MET A 64 9.03 -7.99 -9.97
C MET A 64 7.59 -7.98 -9.44
N GLN A 65 6.87 -9.11 -9.57
CA GLN A 65 5.50 -9.27 -9.04
C GLN A 65 5.48 -9.22 -7.51
N ILE A 66 6.41 -9.88 -6.83
CA ILE A 66 6.51 -9.83 -5.36
C ILE A 66 6.76 -8.39 -4.90
N VAL A 67 7.70 -7.70 -5.54
CA VAL A 67 8.01 -6.30 -5.21
C VAL A 67 6.79 -5.42 -5.39
N ALA A 68 6.09 -5.53 -6.53
CA ALA A 68 4.87 -4.78 -6.80
C ALA A 68 3.77 -5.07 -5.75
N LEU A 69 3.57 -6.34 -5.38
CA LEU A 69 2.59 -6.75 -4.38
C LEU A 69 2.92 -6.17 -2.99
N VAL A 70 4.20 -6.20 -2.60
CA VAL A 70 4.66 -5.66 -1.31
C VAL A 70 4.43 -4.14 -1.26
N PHE A 71 4.74 -3.41 -2.33
CA PHE A 71 4.48 -1.98 -2.40
C PHE A 71 2.98 -1.66 -2.36
N ASP A 72 2.16 -2.36 -3.14
CA ASP A 72 0.70 -2.16 -3.15
C ASP A 72 0.05 -2.52 -1.80
N ALA A 73 0.52 -3.59 -1.14
CA ALA A 73 0.06 -3.97 0.19
C ALA A 73 0.42 -2.91 1.26
N ARG A 74 1.61 -2.31 1.18
CA ARG A 74 2.03 -1.22 2.08
C ARG A 74 1.14 0.01 1.88
N ASP A 75 0.87 0.39 0.63
CA ASP A 75 0.01 1.54 0.33
C ASP A 75 -1.45 1.29 0.72
N LYS A 76 -1.98 0.09 0.49
CA LYS A 76 -3.31 -0.32 0.97
C LYS A 76 -3.40 -0.28 2.49
N LYS A 77 -2.39 -0.76 3.20
CA LYS A 77 -2.35 -0.71 4.68
C LYS A 77 -2.38 0.74 5.17
N LYS A 78 -1.59 1.63 4.56
CA LYS A 78 -1.60 3.07 4.89
C LYS A 78 -2.96 3.73 4.61
N LYS A 79 -3.60 3.43 3.47
CA LYS A 79 -4.93 3.95 3.12
C LYS A 79 -6.03 3.45 4.06
N LEU A 80 -5.99 2.18 4.43
CA LEU A 80 -6.93 1.59 5.42
C LEU A 80 -6.78 2.27 6.79
N LEU A 81 -5.55 2.49 7.22
CA LEU A 81 -5.24 3.12 8.50
C LEU A 81 -5.69 4.59 8.51
N LEU A 82 -5.45 5.34 7.43
CA LEU A 82 -6.02 6.67 7.22
C LEU A 82 -7.56 6.64 7.30
N SER A 83 -8.21 5.71 6.59
CA SER A 83 -9.67 5.60 6.58
C SER A 83 -10.25 5.32 7.98
N LYS A 84 -9.57 4.51 8.79
CA LYS A 84 -9.95 4.27 10.19
C LYS A 84 -9.84 5.54 11.04
N ILE A 85 -8.71 6.25 10.93
CA ILE A 85 -8.44 7.47 11.69
C ILE A 85 -9.44 8.59 11.30
N VAL A 86 -9.60 8.86 10.00
CA VAL A 86 -10.54 9.87 9.50
C VAL A 86 -11.98 9.47 9.81
N GLY A 87 -12.34 8.19 9.63
CA GLY A 87 -13.68 7.69 9.97
C GLY A 87 -14.02 7.86 11.44
N TYR A 88 -13.07 7.57 12.34
CA TYR A 88 -13.25 7.78 13.78
C TYR A 88 -13.41 9.26 14.14
N MET A 89 -12.59 10.14 13.55
CA MET A 89 -12.70 11.58 13.78
C MET A 89 -14.02 12.14 13.26
N ALA A 90 -14.46 11.74 12.07
CA ALA A 90 -15.73 12.15 11.49
C ALA A 90 -16.93 11.64 12.31
N ALA A 91 -16.94 10.38 12.73
CA ALA A 91 -18.03 9.79 13.51
C ALA A 91 -18.25 10.49 14.86
N ASN A 92 -17.19 11.03 15.46
CA ASN A 92 -17.24 11.72 16.75
C ASN A 92 -17.15 13.25 16.63
N ASN A 93 -17.20 13.82 15.42
CA ASN A 93 -17.01 15.24 15.14
C ASN A 93 -15.72 15.85 15.76
N TYR A 94 -14.65 15.07 15.83
CA TYR A 94 -13.36 15.55 16.32
C TYR A 94 -12.59 16.25 15.22
N GLN A 95 -12.13 17.48 15.50
CA GLN A 95 -11.19 18.20 14.64
C GLN A 95 -9.72 17.86 14.95
N ILE A 96 -9.43 17.46 16.19
CA ILE A 96 -8.08 17.14 16.67
C ILE A 96 -8.17 15.95 17.64
N VAL A 97 -7.35 14.92 17.43
CA VAL A 97 -7.26 13.74 18.32
C VAL A 97 -5.81 13.41 18.62
N ARG A 98 -5.48 13.17 19.90
CA ARG A 98 -4.13 12.78 20.35
C ARG A 98 -3.72 11.41 19.82
N PHE A 99 -2.42 11.22 19.63
CA PHE A 99 -1.88 9.92 19.22
C PHE A 99 -2.18 8.83 20.25
N SER A 100 -2.00 9.12 21.55
CA SER A 100 -2.38 8.21 22.63
C SER A 100 -3.84 7.76 22.57
N THR A 101 -4.76 8.71 22.37
CA THR A 101 -6.20 8.42 22.28
C THR A 101 -6.54 7.61 21.03
N LEU A 102 -5.88 7.85 19.88
CA LEU A 102 -6.06 7.02 18.69
C LEU A 102 -5.59 5.58 18.91
N ASN A 103 -4.44 5.39 19.55
CA ASN A 103 -3.91 4.06 19.84
C ASN A 103 -4.83 3.28 20.78
N GLU A 104 -5.35 3.93 21.82
CA GLU A 104 -6.28 3.32 22.78
C GLU A 104 -7.64 2.99 22.15
N GLN A 105 -8.25 3.91 21.41
CA GLN A 105 -9.61 3.76 20.89
C GLN A 105 -9.68 2.87 19.64
N LEU A 106 -8.63 2.86 18.82
CA LEU A 106 -8.57 2.05 17.60
C LEU A 106 -7.84 0.73 17.81
N GLY A 107 -7.34 0.46 19.02
CA GLY A 107 -6.52 -0.73 19.33
C GLY A 107 -5.26 -0.80 18.45
N LEU A 108 -4.72 0.36 18.10
CA LEU A 108 -3.59 0.48 17.19
C LEU A 108 -2.31 0.55 18.02
N ASP A 109 -1.48 -0.49 17.97
CA ASP A 109 -0.11 -0.44 18.49
C ASP A 109 0.81 0.16 17.43
N ILE A 110 0.59 1.44 17.11
CA ILE A 110 1.35 2.17 16.09
C ILE A 110 2.22 3.19 16.81
N GLY A 111 3.53 3.14 16.54
CA GLY A 111 4.48 4.11 17.08
C GLY A 111 4.25 5.51 16.51
N GLU A 112 4.61 6.55 17.28
CA GLU A 112 4.43 7.95 16.84
C GLU A 112 5.10 8.23 15.49
N LYS A 113 6.25 7.59 15.20
CA LYS A 113 6.98 7.71 13.93
C LYS A 113 6.12 7.30 12.74
N ASP A 114 5.33 6.24 12.87
CA ASP A 114 4.49 5.73 11.80
C ASP A 114 3.25 6.61 11.58
N LEU A 115 2.71 7.19 12.65
CA LEU A 115 1.63 8.20 12.57
C LEU A 115 2.13 9.48 11.89
N ILE A 116 3.34 9.95 12.23
CA ILE A 116 3.97 11.10 11.55
C ILE A 116 4.24 10.76 10.08
N ALA A 117 4.73 9.56 9.78
CA ALA A 117 4.93 9.11 8.40
C ALA A 117 3.60 9.04 7.61
N LEU A 118 2.50 8.66 8.27
CA LEU A 118 1.16 8.68 7.67
C LEU A 118 0.73 10.11 7.32
N ILE A 119 0.93 11.06 8.24
CA ILE A 119 0.63 12.48 8.00
C ILE A 119 1.42 13.01 6.81
N ASN A 120 2.73 12.73 6.77
CA ASN A 120 3.58 13.13 5.65
C ASN A 120 3.18 12.46 4.33
N THR A 121 2.55 11.28 4.38
CA THR A 121 2.05 10.59 3.17
C THR A 121 0.72 11.19 2.68
N PHE A 122 -0.09 11.78 3.57
CA PHE A 122 -1.42 12.34 3.25
C PHE A 122 -1.63 13.75 3.84
N PRO A 123 -0.79 14.74 3.47
CA PRO A 123 -0.83 16.08 4.05
C PRO A 123 -2.10 16.87 3.66
N ASP A 124 -2.79 16.43 2.62
CA ASP A 124 -4.04 16.97 2.09
C ASP A 124 -5.27 16.58 2.92
N LYS A 125 -5.17 15.58 3.78
CA LYS A 125 -6.32 15.04 4.55
C LYS A 125 -6.13 15.17 6.06
N ILE A 126 -4.89 15.02 6.51
CA ILE A 126 -4.53 15.06 7.93
C ILE A 126 -3.30 15.93 8.11
N ARG A 127 -3.25 16.64 9.25
CA ARG A 127 -2.12 17.48 9.64
C ARG A 127 -1.60 17.11 11.00
N LEU A 128 -0.32 17.38 11.23
CA LEU A 128 0.25 17.32 12.56
C LEU A 128 -0.30 18.48 13.38
N ALA A 129 -0.92 18.17 14.51
CA ALA A 129 -1.42 19.11 15.49
C ALA A 129 -0.75 18.84 16.85
N GLN A 130 -0.92 19.76 17.77
CA GLN A 130 -0.56 19.54 19.17
C GLN A 130 -1.81 19.64 20.02
N ALA A 131 -1.95 18.73 20.98
CA ALA A 131 -3.04 18.75 21.93
C ALA A 131 -2.50 18.58 23.35
N ARG A 132 -3.23 19.13 24.32
CA ARG A 132 -2.84 19.07 25.74
C ARG A 132 -2.85 17.62 26.22
N LYS A 133 -1.75 17.20 26.85
CA LYS A 133 -1.58 15.87 27.41
C LYS A 133 -2.48 15.73 28.65
N LYS A 134 -3.24 14.65 28.72
CA LYS A 134 -4.02 14.31 29.91
C LYS A 134 -3.43 13.07 30.58
N ASP A 135 -3.52 13.02 31.91
CA ASP A 135 -3.25 11.80 32.66
C ASP A 135 -4.40 10.78 32.49
N LYS A 136 -4.22 9.59 33.08
CA LYS A 136 -5.20 8.50 33.03
C LYS A 136 -6.53 8.83 33.73
N ASN A 137 -6.54 9.86 34.59
CA ASN A 137 -7.71 10.36 35.32
C ASN A 137 -8.38 11.55 34.58
N GLY A 138 -7.89 11.94 33.40
CA GLY A 138 -8.44 13.02 32.60
C GLY A 138 -7.91 14.42 32.93
N ASN A 139 -6.97 14.54 33.88
CA ASN A 139 -6.39 15.82 34.30
C ASN A 139 -5.27 16.26 33.36
N TYR A 140 -5.13 17.56 33.12
CA TYR A 140 -4.01 18.08 32.32
C TYR A 140 -2.69 17.95 33.06
N ILE A 141 -1.68 17.39 32.40
CA ILE A 141 -0.35 17.24 32.99
C ILE A 141 0.36 18.58 32.88
N VAL A 142 0.66 19.20 34.02
CA VAL A 142 1.44 20.44 34.09
C VAL A 142 2.90 20.08 34.36
N GLY A 143 3.81 20.63 33.55
CA GLY A 143 5.25 20.46 33.72
C GLY A 143 5.77 21.23 34.95
N PRO A 144 7.03 20.98 35.34
CA PRO A 144 7.66 21.60 36.52
C PRO A 144 7.73 23.13 36.48
N ASN A 145 7.52 23.75 35.30
CA ASN A 145 7.53 25.19 35.10
C ASN A 145 6.12 25.81 35.08
N GLY A 146 5.08 25.06 35.43
CA GLY A 146 3.69 25.52 35.38
C GLY A 146 3.07 25.53 33.98
N THR A 147 3.79 25.04 32.95
CA THR A 147 3.30 24.93 31.57
C THR A 147 2.66 23.58 31.30
N GLU A 148 1.47 23.56 30.71
CA GLU A 148 0.80 22.31 30.30
C GLU A 148 1.65 21.54 29.29
N GLN A 149 1.83 20.24 29.50
CA GLN A 149 2.53 19.39 28.56
C GLN A 149 1.68 19.18 27.30
N MET A 150 2.28 19.40 26.14
CA MET A 150 1.69 19.11 24.85
C MET A 150 2.08 17.71 24.37
N GLU A 151 1.18 17.05 23.65
CA GLU A 151 1.39 15.79 22.95
C GLU A 151 1.08 15.96 21.46
N ASN A 152 1.75 15.16 20.63
CA ASN A 152 1.45 15.05 19.21
C ASN A 152 0.01 14.56 18.99
N ALA A 153 -0.68 15.22 18.06
CA ALA A 153 -2.05 14.94 17.71
C ALA A 153 -2.24 14.96 16.20
N ILE A 154 -3.29 14.29 15.72
CA ILE A 154 -3.74 14.35 14.33
C ILE A 154 -4.89 15.34 14.28
N GLY A 155 -4.76 16.35 13.43
CA GLY A 155 -5.88 17.19 13.03
C GLY A 155 -6.43 16.78 11.68
N THR A 156 -7.74 16.86 11.48
CA THR A 156 -8.32 16.82 10.14
C THR A 156 -8.16 18.16 9.45
N LEU A 157 -7.93 18.12 8.14
CA LEU A 157 -8.17 19.25 7.26
C LEU A 157 -9.55 19.01 6.66
N ALA A 158 -10.55 19.68 7.20
CA ALA A 158 -11.91 19.70 6.64
C ALA A 158 -11.92 20.44 5.30
#